data_AF-A0A2E6TYQ8-F1
#
_entry.id   AF-A0A2E6TYQ8-F1
#
_cell.length_a   1.000
_cell.length_b   1.000
_cell.length_c   1.000
_cell.angle_alpha   90.00
_cell.angle_beta   90.00
_cell.angle_gamma   90.00
#
_symmetry.space_group_name_H-M   'P 1'
#
loop_
_entity.id
_entity.type
_entity.pdbx_description
1 polymer ?
#
loop_
_entity_poly.entity_id
_entity_poly.type
_entity_poly.pdbx_seq_one_letter_code
_entity_poly.pdbx_strand_id
1 'polypeptide(L)'
;MFTKEIFGQKFYCHSRGVDKFNDTSALGLSWRPGRDPLAYEIRDCVIDGSKGDEGLKLSFCYDVYIADSKIIGGTEDCVDIVRGGNIQFVNCEFISTNTKQHITIKGGARDISILNCKFINDYSKWWDGACVDLGNWTDYDDVNRPMVRNISIKDCKMVDMERTLLARVLHSQVPTVTDSDGKIFKVPRVALIIFWLGQRLGYFGKRRRMPAENLKVYDVEL
;
A
#
# COMPACT_ATOMS: atom_id res chain seq x y z
N MET A 1 -16.52 13.83 13.07
CA MET A 1 -15.18 13.24 12.90
C MET A 1 -14.19 14.39 12.88
N PHE A 2 -13.12 14.33 13.65
CA PHE A 2 -12.09 15.38 13.66
C PHE A 2 -11.07 15.10 12.56
N THR A 3 -10.72 16.13 11.79
CA THR A 3 -9.68 16.08 10.77
C THR A 3 -8.37 16.57 11.36
N LYS A 4 -7.32 15.77 11.22
CA LYS A 4 -5.96 16.16 11.57
C LYS A 4 -5.24 16.66 10.33
N GLU A 5 -4.78 17.90 10.38
CA GLU A 5 -4.08 18.58 9.30
C GLU A 5 -2.56 18.46 9.48
N ILE A 6 -1.84 18.10 8.42
CA ILE A 6 -0.38 17.95 8.38
C ILE A 6 0.13 18.62 7.09
N PHE A 7 0.62 19.86 7.20
CA PHE A 7 1.02 20.66 6.04
C PHE A 7 2.50 21.06 6.08
N GLY A 8 3.17 21.00 4.93
CA GLY A 8 4.53 21.52 4.76
C GLY A 8 5.62 20.78 5.54
N GLN A 9 5.31 19.61 6.11
CA GLN A 9 6.21 18.89 6.99
C GLN A 9 7.16 17.97 6.22
N LYS A 10 8.29 17.65 6.87
CA LYS A 10 9.26 16.68 6.37
C LYS A 10 9.40 15.54 7.36
N PHE A 11 9.19 14.32 6.88
CA PHE A 11 9.29 13.08 7.64
C PHE A 11 10.45 12.27 7.10
N TYR A 12 11.27 11.72 7.99
CA TYR A 12 12.45 10.94 7.62
C TYR A 12 12.49 9.65 8.41
N CYS A 13 12.67 8.53 7.72
CA CYS A 13 13.05 7.30 8.39
C CYS A 13 14.56 7.34 8.71
N HIS A 14 14.95 6.90 9.91
CA HIS A 14 16.35 6.94 10.36
C HIS A 14 17.06 5.58 10.30
N SER A 15 16.31 4.48 10.21
CA SER A 15 16.86 3.13 10.22
C SER A 15 15.87 2.14 9.62
N ARG A 16 16.38 1.03 9.08
CA ARG A 16 15.58 -0.10 8.64
C ARG A 16 15.08 -0.93 9.83
N GLY A 17 13.97 -1.61 9.64
CA GLY A 17 13.58 -2.70 10.53
C GLY A 17 14.70 -3.74 10.64
N VAL A 18 14.88 -4.29 11.84
CA VAL A 18 15.85 -5.37 12.09
C VAL A 18 15.36 -6.68 11.48
N ASP A 19 14.04 -6.80 11.29
CA ASP A 19 13.38 -7.91 10.62
C ASP A 19 12.03 -7.47 10.03
N LYS A 20 11.42 -8.37 9.24
CA LYS A 20 10.08 -8.23 8.62
C LYS A 20 8.91 -8.09 9.61
N PHE A 21 9.19 -8.01 10.91
CA PHE A 21 8.20 -7.86 11.97
C PHE A 21 8.24 -6.47 12.60
N ASN A 22 9.27 -5.68 12.28
CA ASN A 22 9.50 -4.33 12.77
C ASN A 22 9.68 -3.35 11.61
N ASP A 23 8.79 -3.42 10.62
CA ASP A 23 8.84 -2.54 9.45
C ASP A 23 8.83 -1.07 9.89
N THR A 24 9.81 -0.30 9.42
CA THR A 24 9.90 1.14 9.72
C THR A 24 9.34 1.96 8.57
N SER A 25 8.59 3.01 8.92
CA SER A 25 8.09 4.01 7.97
C SER A 25 8.56 5.40 8.36
N ALA A 26 8.68 6.31 7.39
CA ALA A 26 8.94 7.72 7.69
C ALA A 26 7.72 8.38 8.34
N LEU A 27 6.53 8.05 7.85
CA LEU A 27 5.26 8.42 8.46
C LEU A 27 4.33 7.20 8.55
N GLY A 28 3.99 6.80 9.77
CA GLY A 28 3.05 5.70 10.03
C GLY A 28 1.79 6.20 10.71
N LEU A 29 0.64 5.98 10.08
CA LEU A 29 -0.69 6.23 10.64
C LEU A 29 -1.41 4.91 10.87
N SER A 30 -2.01 4.76 12.04
CA SER A 30 -2.81 3.59 12.34
C SER A 30 -3.96 3.88 13.29
N TRP A 31 -5.07 3.20 13.04
CA TRP A 31 -6.19 3.14 13.98
C TRP A 31 -6.27 1.75 14.63
N ARG A 32 -6.82 1.71 15.85
CA ARG A 32 -7.03 0.51 16.66
C ARG A 32 -8.33 0.65 17.45
N PRO A 33 -9.00 -0.47 17.79
CA PRO A 33 -10.18 -0.45 18.66
C PRO A 33 -9.89 0.27 19.98
N GLY A 34 -10.87 1.04 20.46
CA GLY A 34 -10.73 1.86 21.66
C GLY A 34 -10.05 3.22 21.44
N ARG A 35 -9.69 3.57 20.21
CA ARG A 35 -9.29 4.94 19.83
C ARG A 35 -10.37 5.60 18.99
N ASP A 36 -10.47 6.91 19.08
CA ASP A 36 -11.36 7.66 18.20
C ASP A 36 -10.84 7.62 16.76
N PRO A 37 -11.73 7.41 15.76
CA PRO A 37 -11.34 7.51 14.37
C PRO A 37 -10.97 8.95 14.02
N LEU A 38 -9.87 9.11 13.28
CA LEU A 38 -9.38 10.40 12.81
C LEU A 38 -9.35 10.40 11.29
N ALA A 39 -9.86 11.48 10.70
CA ALA A 39 -9.60 11.81 9.31
C ALA A 39 -8.26 12.55 9.21
N TYR A 40 -7.60 12.49 8.05
CA TYR A 40 -6.31 13.15 7.84
C TYR A 40 -6.31 13.95 6.56
N GLU A 41 -5.77 15.17 6.63
CA GLU A 41 -5.41 15.98 5.47
C GLU A 41 -3.90 16.21 5.49
N ILE A 42 -3.19 15.71 4.48
CA ILE A 42 -1.72 15.78 4.40
C ILE A 42 -1.36 16.49 3.11
N ARG A 43 -0.67 17.63 3.19
CA ARG A 43 -0.37 18.46 2.02
C ARG A 43 1.04 19.02 2.03
N ASP A 44 1.60 19.22 0.84
CA ASP A 44 2.90 19.88 0.66
C ASP A 44 4.03 19.23 1.46
N CYS A 45 3.94 17.92 1.69
CA CYS A 45 4.87 17.20 2.56
C CYS A 45 5.96 16.49 1.76
N VAL A 46 7.09 16.25 2.43
CA VAL A 46 8.12 15.31 1.97
C VAL A 46 8.19 14.16 2.96
N ILE A 47 7.89 12.95 2.50
CA ILE A 47 7.90 11.73 3.31
C ILE A 47 9.01 10.83 2.75
N ASP A 48 10.14 10.78 3.45
CA ASP A 48 11.36 10.12 2.97
C ASP A 48 11.65 8.83 3.74
N GLY A 49 11.22 7.71 3.14
CA GLY A 49 11.44 6.35 3.62
C GLY A 49 12.74 5.71 3.15
N SER A 50 13.63 6.41 2.45
CA SER A 50 14.80 5.81 1.77
C SER A 50 15.74 5.00 2.68
N LYS A 51 15.75 5.28 3.99
CA LYS A 51 16.53 4.55 5.00
C LYS A 51 15.72 3.52 5.80
N GLY A 52 14.43 3.38 5.54
CA GLY A 52 13.51 2.44 6.17
C GLY A 52 12.97 1.39 5.22
N ASP A 53 11.83 0.83 5.57
CA ASP A 53 11.10 -0.14 4.75
C ASP A 53 10.06 0.58 3.87
N GLU A 54 9.36 1.56 4.44
CA GLU A 54 8.25 2.27 3.79
C GLU A 54 8.41 3.80 3.87
N GLY A 55 7.91 4.51 2.86
CA GLY A 55 7.71 5.97 2.98
C GLY A 55 6.56 6.28 3.94
N LEU A 56 5.35 5.95 3.50
CA LEU A 56 4.10 6.16 4.21
C LEU A 56 3.42 4.81 4.51
N LYS A 57 3.03 4.59 5.77
CA LYS A 57 2.20 3.44 6.17
C LYS A 57 0.84 3.89 6.65
N LEU A 58 -0.23 3.36 6.07
CA LEU A 58 -1.62 3.58 6.48
C LEU A 58 -2.22 2.25 6.90
N SER A 59 -2.57 2.10 8.19
CA SER A 59 -3.12 0.85 8.72
C SER A 59 -4.46 1.08 9.40
N PHE A 60 -5.54 0.57 8.82
CA PHE A 60 -6.92 0.83 9.28
C PHE A 60 -7.30 2.31 9.26
N CYS A 61 -6.75 3.08 8.32
CA CYS A 61 -7.05 4.51 8.20
C CYS A 61 -8.23 4.72 7.26
N TYR A 62 -9.16 5.58 7.65
CA TYR A 62 -10.29 5.99 6.83
C TYR A 62 -10.27 7.50 6.64
N ASP A 63 -10.83 7.99 5.55
CA ASP A 63 -10.99 9.42 5.28
C ASP A 63 -9.65 10.16 5.28
N VAL A 64 -8.75 9.73 4.39
CA VAL A 64 -7.39 10.28 4.27
C VAL A 64 -7.24 10.97 2.91
N TYR A 65 -6.95 12.27 2.93
CA TYR A 65 -6.64 13.06 1.75
C TYR A 65 -5.17 13.47 1.77
N ILE A 66 -4.42 13.09 0.74
CA ILE A 66 -3.00 13.41 0.59
C ILE A 66 -2.82 14.13 -0.73
N ALA A 67 -2.29 15.35 -0.70
CA ALA A 67 -2.10 16.15 -1.90
C ALA A 67 -0.73 16.81 -1.99
N ASP A 68 -0.30 17.09 -3.21
CA ASP A 68 0.86 17.95 -3.52
C ASP A 68 2.14 17.51 -2.78
N SER A 69 2.29 16.20 -2.54
CA SER A 69 3.31 15.64 -1.65
C SER A 69 4.28 14.72 -2.39
N LYS A 70 5.51 14.67 -1.90
CA LYS A 70 6.57 13.78 -2.38
C LYS A 70 6.78 12.64 -1.40
N ILE A 71 6.62 11.41 -1.87
CA ILE A 71 6.72 10.20 -1.06
C ILE A 71 7.83 9.33 -1.66
N ILE A 72 8.93 9.22 -0.93
CA ILE A 72 10.12 8.46 -1.33
C ILE A 72 10.07 7.12 -0.59
N GLY A 73 10.10 6.03 -1.35
CA GLY A 73 10.01 4.68 -0.80
C GLY A 73 11.27 4.22 -0.09
N GLY A 74 11.09 3.22 0.76
CA GLY A 74 12.19 2.47 1.37
C GLY A 74 12.55 1.23 0.54
N THR A 75 12.88 0.15 1.23
CA THR A 75 13.13 -1.15 0.58
C THR A 75 11.87 -1.85 0.09
N GLU A 76 10.73 -1.63 0.74
CA GLU A 76 9.45 -2.29 0.43
C GLU A 76 8.55 -1.39 -0.41
N ASP A 77 8.03 -0.29 0.13
CA ASP A 77 7.00 0.51 -0.54
C ASP A 77 7.24 2.03 -0.43
N CYS A 78 6.74 2.83 -1.39
CA CYS A 78 6.52 4.25 -1.13
C CYS A 78 5.32 4.43 -0.20
N VAL A 79 4.25 3.67 -0.44
CA VAL A 79 3.04 3.66 0.38
C VAL A 79 2.60 2.22 0.64
N ASP A 80 2.42 1.84 1.91
CA ASP A 80 1.75 0.59 2.30
C ASP A 80 0.39 0.88 2.94
N ILE A 81 -0.69 0.43 2.31
CA ILE A 81 -2.06 0.56 2.78
C ILE A 81 -2.56 -0.80 3.25
N VAL A 82 -2.66 -0.96 4.56
CA VAL A 82 -3.15 -2.17 5.22
C VAL A 82 -4.54 -1.90 5.78
N ARG A 83 -5.57 -2.21 4.99
CA ARG A 83 -6.98 -1.90 5.28
C ARG A 83 -7.25 -0.40 5.36
N GLY A 84 -8.52 -0.06 5.58
CA GLY A 84 -9.00 1.30 5.49
C GLY A 84 -9.83 1.56 4.23
N GLY A 85 -10.20 2.81 4.04
CA GLY A 85 -10.86 3.24 2.82
C GLY A 85 -11.24 4.70 2.78
N ASN A 86 -11.75 5.14 1.64
CA ASN A 86 -11.91 6.57 1.33
C ASN A 86 -10.56 7.31 1.46
N ILE A 87 -9.58 6.85 0.68
CA ILE A 87 -8.22 7.40 0.67
C ILE A 87 -7.96 8.02 -0.70
N GLN A 88 -7.43 9.24 -0.74
CA GLN A 88 -7.15 9.95 -1.99
C GLN A 88 -5.71 10.45 -2.00
N PHE A 89 -5.02 10.20 -3.11
CA PHE A 89 -3.74 10.81 -3.46
C PHE A 89 -3.96 11.72 -4.67
N VAL A 90 -3.62 12.99 -4.53
CA VAL A 90 -3.81 14.01 -5.58
C VAL A 90 -2.51 14.73 -5.85
N ASN A 91 -2.07 14.83 -7.11
CA ASN A 91 -0.85 15.55 -7.49
C ASN A 91 0.41 15.07 -6.73
N CYS A 92 0.48 13.80 -6.34
CA CYS A 92 1.61 13.27 -5.56
C CYS A 92 2.72 12.71 -6.47
N GLU A 93 3.94 12.71 -5.96
CA GLU A 93 5.09 12.04 -6.58
C GLU A 93 5.50 10.84 -5.71
N PHE A 94 5.43 9.63 -6.27
CA PHE A 94 5.92 8.40 -5.65
C PHE A 94 7.29 8.07 -6.25
N ILE A 95 8.34 8.10 -5.44
CA ILE A 95 9.72 7.96 -5.92
C ILE A 95 10.32 6.67 -5.38
N SER A 96 10.57 5.71 -6.28
CA SER A 96 11.28 4.49 -5.93
C SER A 96 12.78 4.78 -5.75
N THR A 97 13.36 4.21 -4.69
CA THR A 97 14.82 4.16 -4.47
C THR A 97 15.30 2.70 -4.48
N ASN A 98 14.94 1.96 -5.54
CA ASN A 98 15.01 0.48 -5.60
C ASN A 98 13.99 -0.18 -4.64
N THR A 99 12.82 0.43 -4.54
CA THR A 99 11.68 0.00 -3.74
C THR A 99 10.97 -1.18 -4.42
N LYS A 100 10.35 -2.09 -3.67
CA LYS A 100 9.64 -3.25 -4.25
C LYS A 100 8.40 -2.85 -5.04
N GLN A 101 7.57 -1.96 -4.48
CA GLN A 101 6.42 -1.35 -5.16
C GLN A 101 6.43 0.17 -4.94
N HIS A 102 5.74 0.94 -5.78
CA HIS A 102 5.41 2.31 -5.36
C HIS A 102 4.31 2.29 -4.30
N ILE A 103 3.20 1.60 -4.56
CA ILE A 103 2.07 1.52 -3.64
C ILE A 103 1.63 0.06 -3.48
N THR A 104 1.55 -0.41 -2.25
CA THR A 104 0.88 -1.67 -1.89
C THR A 104 -0.48 -1.37 -1.26
N ILE A 105 -1.54 -2.01 -1.76
CA ILE A 105 -2.90 -1.93 -1.21
C ILE A 105 -3.38 -3.33 -0.85
N LYS A 106 -3.69 -3.56 0.43
CA LYS A 106 -3.97 -4.89 0.94
C LYS A 106 -4.95 -4.91 2.11
N GLY A 107 -5.31 -6.13 2.52
CA GLY A 107 -6.17 -6.40 3.68
C GLY A 107 -7.65 -6.06 3.47
N GLY A 108 -8.12 -5.96 2.23
CA GLY A 108 -9.51 -5.62 1.93
C GLY A 108 -9.82 -4.12 1.91
N ALA A 109 -8.78 -3.28 1.84
CA ALA A 109 -8.89 -1.84 1.66
C ALA A 109 -9.75 -1.48 0.44
N ARG A 110 -10.44 -0.34 0.50
CA ARG A 110 -11.44 0.04 -0.51
C ARG A 110 -11.55 1.53 -0.75
N ASP A 111 -12.17 1.91 -1.86
CA ASP A 111 -12.53 3.30 -2.16
C ASP A 111 -11.28 4.20 -2.16
N ILE A 112 -10.28 3.83 -2.97
CA ILE A 112 -8.98 4.52 -3.03
C ILE A 112 -8.80 5.12 -4.41
N SER A 113 -8.45 6.41 -4.46
CA SER A 113 -8.20 7.14 -5.71
C SER A 113 -6.77 7.67 -5.77
N ILE A 114 -6.12 7.47 -6.90
CA ILE A 114 -4.78 7.99 -7.22
C ILE A 114 -4.95 8.88 -8.45
N LEU A 115 -4.83 10.19 -8.28
CA LEU A 115 -5.27 11.20 -9.24
C LEU A 115 -4.13 12.17 -9.59
N ASN A 116 -3.82 12.29 -10.88
CA ASN A 116 -2.78 13.20 -11.39
C ASN A 116 -1.40 13.00 -10.72
N CYS A 117 -1.09 11.76 -10.34
CA CYS A 117 0.16 11.42 -9.68
C CYS A 117 1.25 10.96 -10.66
N LYS A 118 2.51 11.01 -10.21
CA LYS A 118 3.66 10.47 -10.93
C LYS A 118 4.27 9.31 -10.18
N PHE A 119 4.54 8.22 -10.90
CA PHE A 119 5.40 7.13 -10.46
C PHE A 119 6.78 7.36 -11.06
N ILE A 120 7.78 7.58 -10.22
CA ILE A 120 9.13 8.00 -10.63
C ILE A 120 10.12 6.89 -10.26
N ASN A 121 11.02 6.58 -11.21
CA ASN A 121 12.00 5.49 -11.16
C ASN A 121 11.39 4.09 -11.13
N ASP A 122 12.14 3.12 -11.62
CA ASP A 122 11.74 1.72 -11.61
C ASP A 122 11.62 1.13 -10.20
N TYR A 123 10.65 0.23 -10.04
CA TYR A 123 10.58 -0.70 -8.92
C TYR A 123 11.61 -1.84 -9.09
N SER A 124 12.03 -2.46 -7.98
CA SER A 124 13.24 -3.28 -7.92
C SER A 124 13.19 -4.55 -8.78
N LYS A 125 12.08 -5.30 -8.77
CA LYS A 125 11.99 -6.62 -9.43
C LYS A 125 10.90 -6.64 -10.48
N TRP A 126 11.23 -7.11 -11.69
CA TRP A 126 10.26 -7.20 -12.79
C TRP A 126 9.14 -8.25 -12.54
N TRP A 127 9.44 -9.32 -11.79
CA TRP A 127 8.53 -10.44 -11.57
C TRP A 127 7.64 -10.29 -10.33
N ASP A 128 8.03 -9.42 -9.38
CA ASP A 128 7.31 -9.18 -8.13
C ASP A 128 7.12 -7.69 -7.81
N GLY A 129 7.17 -6.83 -8.82
CA GLY A 129 7.07 -5.39 -8.66
C GLY A 129 6.09 -4.76 -9.65
N ALA A 130 5.49 -3.63 -9.27
CA ALA A 130 4.51 -2.82 -9.96
C ALA A 130 4.47 -1.41 -9.34
N CYS A 131 3.89 -0.44 -10.05
CA CYS A 131 3.57 0.85 -9.43
C CYS A 131 2.48 0.69 -8.35
N VAL A 132 1.43 -0.08 -8.63
CA VAL A 132 0.32 -0.32 -7.71
C VAL A 132 0.07 -1.81 -7.57
N ASP A 133 0.43 -2.37 -6.42
CA ASP A 133 0.21 -3.78 -6.11
C ASP A 133 -1.06 -3.98 -5.28
N LEU A 134 -2.04 -4.69 -5.87
CA LEU A 134 -3.40 -4.76 -5.34
C LEU A 134 -3.74 -6.15 -4.81
N GLY A 135 -4.19 -6.19 -3.56
CA GLY A 135 -4.49 -7.43 -2.87
C GLY A 135 -3.22 -8.22 -2.55
N ASN A 136 -2.10 -7.52 -2.40
CA ASN A 136 -0.84 -8.08 -1.91
C ASN A 136 -1.05 -8.72 -0.53
N TRP A 137 -0.20 -9.68 -0.19
CA TRP A 137 -0.40 -10.64 0.88
C TRP A 137 -0.61 -9.98 2.25
N THR A 138 -1.62 -10.42 2.99
CA THR A 138 -1.84 -10.17 4.44
C THR A 138 -2.27 -11.48 5.08
N ASP A 139 -2.70 -11.44 6.35
CA ASP A 139 -3.27 -12.57 7.09
C ASP A 139 -4.67 -13.01 6.56
N TYR A 140 -4.88 -12.98 5.22
CA TYR A 140 -6.10 -13.44 4.54
C TYR A 140 -6.42 -14.92 4.81
N ASP A 141 -5.42 -15.69 5.23
CA ASP A 141 -5.58 -17.10 5.58
C ASP A 141 -6.10 -17.34 7.01
N ASP A 142 -6.07 -16.31 7.86
CA ASP A 142 -6.51 -16.44 9.26
C ASP A 142 -7.94 -15.89 9.47
N VAL A 143 -8.41 -15.00 8.59
CA VAL A 143 -9.79 -14.45 8.64
C VAL A 143 -10.32 -14.24 7.23
N ASN A 144 -11.56 -14.65 6.98
CA ASN A 144 -12.27 -14.37 5.73
C ASN A 144 -12.48 -12.86 5.58
N ARG A 145 -12.13 -12.29 4.42
CA ARG A 145 -12.17 -10.85 4.18
C ARG A 145 -12.60 -10.55 2.76
N PRO A 146 -13.20 -9.36 2.53
CA PRO A 146 -13.43 -8.91 1.17
C PRO A 146 -12.10 -8.63 0.46
N MET A 147 -12.14 -8.77 -0.86
CA MET A 147 -11.06 -8.34 -1.74
C MET A 147 -10.82 -6.82 -1.63
N VAL A 148 -9.60 -6.40 -1.96
CA VAL A 148 -9.33 -4.98 -2.26
C VAL A 148 -10.21 -4.56 -3.44
N ARG A 149 -10.92 -3.44 -3.33
CA ARG A 149 -12.02 -3.09 -4.25
C ARG A 149 -12.20 -1.59 -4.44
N ASN A 150 -12.87 -1.22 -5.52
CA ASN A 150 -13.14 0.18 -5.87
C ASN A 150 -11.86 1.06 -5.83
N ILE A 151 -10.87 0.66 -6.62
CA ILE A 151 -9.60 1.39 -6.77
C ILE A 151 -9.65 2.13 -8.11
N SER A 152 -9.31 3.41 -8.10
CA SER A 152 -9.28 4.27 -9.29
C SER A 152 -7.88 4.88 -9.47
N ILE A 153 -7.32 4.75 -10.67
CA ILE A 153 -6.05 5.39 -11.07
C ILE A 153 -6.35 6.26 -12.28
N LYS A 154 -6.14 7.56 -12.17
CA LYS A 154 -6.54 8.52 -13.20
C LYS A 154 -5.48 9.59 -13.43
N ASP A 155 -5.25 9.92 -14.70
CA ASP A 155 -4.33 10.98 -15.14
C ASP A 155 -2.88 10.77 -14.62
N CYS A 156 -2.47 9.52 -14.40
CA CYS A 156 -1.17 9.20 -13.80
C CYS A 156 -0.08 8.93 -14.85
N LYS A 157 1.16 9.33 -14.53
CA LYS A 157 2.31 9.15 -15.42
C LYS A 157 3.39 8.27 -14.81
N MET A 158 4.05 7.49 -15.67
CA MET A 158 5.26 6.74 -15.32
C MET A 158 6.47 7.51 -15.87
N VAL A 159 7.38 7.95 -15.00
CA VAL A 159 8.49 8.85 -15.33
C VAL A 159 9.80 8.16 -15.00
N ASP A 160 10.72 8.14 -15.96
CA ASP A 160 12.05 7.50 -15.82
C ASP A 160 11.94 6.00 -15.46
N MET A 161 11.01 5.30 -16.11
CA MET A 161 10.74 3.87 -15.89
C MET A 161 10.97 3.07 -17.18
N GLU A 162 11.72 1.97 -17.08
CA GLU A 162 11.81 0.98 -18.16
C GLU A 162 10.68 -0.05 -18.04
N ARG A 163 10.25 -0.32 -16.81
CA ARG A 163 9.18 -1.28 -16.52
C ARG A 163 7.82 -0.63 -16.71
N THR A 164 6.87 -1.36 -17.27
CA THR A 164 5.57 -0.82 -17.73
C THR A 164 4.37 -1.31 -16.94
N LEU A 165 4.58 -2.00 -15.80
CA LEU A 165 3.47 -2.54 -15.01
C LEU A 165 2.93 -1.47 -14.06
N LEU A 166 1.81 -0.85 -14.44
CA LEU A 166 1.10 0.11 -13.61
C LEU A 166 0.45 -0.59 -12.43
N ALA A 167 -0.32 -1.66 -12.69
CA ALA A 167 -1.07 -2.33 -11.63
C ALA A 167 -0.94 -3.84 -11.73
N ARG A 168 -0.63 -4.48 -10.60
CA ARG A 168 -0.70 -5.94 -10.44
C ARG A 168 -1.91 -6.30 -9.59
N VAL A 169 -2.75 -7.21 -10.09
CA VAL A 169 -3.99 -7.62 -9.43
C VAL A 169 -3.83 -9.04 -8.90
N LEU A 170 -3.75 -9.16 -7.57
CA LEU A 170 -3.69 -10.40 -6.80
C LEU A 170 -5.10 -10.70 -6.24
N HIS A 171 -5.31 -10.55 -4.92
CA HIS A 171 -6.61 -10.72 -4.27
C HIS A 171 -7.41 -9.39 -4.28
N SER A 172 -7.74 -8.92 -5.48
CA SER A 172 -8.39 -7.62 -5.69
C SER A 172 -9.33 -7.63 -6.90
N GLN A 173 -10.32 -6.74 -6.91
CA GLN A 173 -11.00 -6.33 -8.13
C GLN A 173 -10.02 -5.62 -9.08
N VAL A 174 -10.26 -5.68 -10.38
CA VAL A 174 -9.45 -4.93 -11.35
C VAL A 174 -9.71 -3.43 -11.11
N PRO A 175 -8.67 -2.59 -10.98
CA PRO A 175 -8.86 -1.16 -10.77
C PRO A 175 -9.43 -0.51 -12.03
N THR A 176 -10.18 0.58 -11.86
CA THR A 176 -10.53 1.47 -12.97
C THR A 176 -9.31 2.31 -13.29
N VAL A 177 -8.86 2.28 -14.55
CA VAL A 177 -7.73 3.07 -15.03
C VAL A 177 -8.19 3.95 -16.18
N THR A 178 -7.88 5.24 -16.11
CA THR A 178 -8.28 6.24 -17.14
C THR A 178 -7.13 7.21 -17.38
N ASP A 179 -6.81 7.46 -18.65
CA ASP A 179 -5.77 8.43 -19.07
C ASP A 179 -4.44 8.31 -18.31
N SER A 180 -4.00 7.07 -18.06
CA SER A 180 -2.78 6.79 -17.28
C SER A 180 -1.83 5.84 -18.02
N ASP A 181 -0.54 6.00 -17.77
CA ASP A 181 0.51 5.18 -18.37
C ASP A 181 0.57 3.75 -17.80
N GLY A 182 0.99 2.80 -18.63
CA GLY A 182 1.34 1.44 -18.20
C GLY A 182 0.24 0.40 -18.37
N LYS A 183 0.52 -0.81 -17.89
CA LYS A 183 -0.29 -2.02 -18.09
C LYS A 183 -0.88 -2.53 -16.78
N ILE A 184 -1.99 -3.23 -16.87
CA ILE A 184 -2.57 -4.00 -15.77
C ILE A 184 -2.24 -5.48 -15.99
N PHE A 185 -1.64 -6.13 -14.99
CA PHE A 185 -1.43 -7.57 -14.98
C PHE A 185 -2.30 -8.23 -13.92
N LYS A 186 -3.20 -9.11 -14.35
CA LYS A 186 -4.03 -9.92 -13.46
C LYS A 186 -3.40 -11.29 -13.27
N VAL A 187 -3.00 -11.61 -12.04
CA VAL A 187 -2.44 -12.92 -11.74
C VAL A 187 -3.54 -13.98 -11.86
N PRO A 188 -3.31 -15.08 -12.61
CA PRO A 188 -4.29 -16.15 -12.73
C PRO A 188 -4.68 -16.72 -11.36
N ARG A 189 -5.99 -16.91 -11.14
CA ARG A 189 -6.51 -17.40 -9.86
C ARG A 189 -5.93 -18.76 -9.46
N VAL A 190 -5.67 -19.64 -10.42
CA VAL A 190 -5.05 -20.94 -10.17
C VAL A 190 -3.63 -20.78 -9.62
N ALA A 191 -2.83 -19.85 -10.17
CA ALA A 191 -1.49 -19.56 -9.67
C ALA A 191 -1.54 -19.04 -8.23
N LEU A 192 -2.50 -18.16 -7.92
CA LEU A 192 -2.74 -17.72 -6.55
C LEU A 192 -3.08 -18.89 -5.63
N ILE A 193 -4.04 -19.76 -6.01
CA ILE A 193 -4.45 -20.92 -5.21
C ILE A 193 -3.26 -21.84 -4.92
N ILE A 194 -2.45 -22.17 -5.93
CA ILE A 194 -1.28 -23.04 -5.79
C ILE A 194 -0.24 -22.40 -4.86
N PHE A 195 0.04 -21.11 -5.07
CA PHE A 195 0.95 -20.37 -4.21
C PHE A 195 0.48 -20.38 -2.74
N TRP A 196 -0.81 -20.11 -2.49
CA TRP A 196 -1.40 -20.14 -1.15
C TRP A 196 -1.37 -21.53 -0.53
N LEU A 197 -1.65 -22.58 -1.29
CA LEU A 197 -1.52 -23.95 -0.81
C LEU A 197 -0.06 -24.22 -0.40
N GLY A 198 0.91 -23.81 -1.21
CA GLY A 198 2.33 -23.95 -0.86
C GLY A 198 2.74 -23.15 0.38
N GLN A 199 2.24 -21.93 0.57
CA GLN A 199 2.44 -21.16 1.80
C GLN A 199 1.85 -21.87 3.02
N ARG A 200 0.62 -22.40 2.90
CA ARG A 200 -0.07 -23.14 3.97
C ARG A 200 0.66 -24.41 4.36
N LEU A 201 1.26 -25.09 3.40
CA LEU A 201 2.07 -26.28 3.59
C LEU A 201 3.51 -25.96 4.02
N GLY A 202 3.89 -24.68 4.10
CA GLY A 202 5.23 -24.25 4.49
C GLY A 202 6.29 -24.39 3.39
N TYR A 203 5.89 -24.70 2.16
CA TYR A 203 6.79 -24.83 1.01
C TYR A 203 7.35 -23.48 0.55
N PHE A 204 6.62 -22.38 0.80
CA PHE A 204 7.02 -21.04 0.37
C PHE A 204 7.28 -20.07 1.53
N GLY A 205 7.98 -20.53 2.57
CA GLY A 205 8.44 -19.66 3.68
C GLY A 205 7.63 -19.80 4.97
N LYS A 206 7.92 -18.94 5.95
CA LYS A 206 7.31 -19.00 7.29
C LYS A 206 5.94 -18.32 7.28
N ARG A 207 4.86 -19.11 7.42
CA ARG A 207 3.49 -18.62 7.64
C ARG A 207 3.43 -17.68 8.85
N ARG A 208 2.89 -16.48 8.66
CA ARG A 208 2.50 -15.59 9.76
C ARG A 208 1.14 -16.07 10.28
N ARG A 209 1.06 -16.49 11.54
CA ARG A 209 -0.21 -16.62 12.24
C ARG A 209 -0.30 -15.47 13.23
N MET A 210 -1.33 -14.65 13.11
CA MET A 210 -1.54 -13.63 14.13
C MET A 210 -2.11 -14.28 15.40
N PRO A 211 -1.65 -13.86 16.59
CA PRO A 211 -2.31 -14.21 17.84
C PRO A 211 -3.81 -13.85 17.81
N ALA A 212 -4.65 -14.67 18.46
CA ALA A 212 -6.11 -14.52 18.40
C ALA A 212 -6.60 -13.15 18.87
N GLU A 213 -5.91 -12.54 19.83
CA GLU A 213 -6.18 -11.20 20.33
C GLU A 213 -5.99 -10.12 19.25
N ASN A 214 -5.01 -10.29 18.35
CA ASN A 214 -4.80 -9.39 17.22
C ASN A 214 -5.84 -9.60 16.13
N LEU A 215 -6.59 -10.71 16.18
CA LEU A 215 -7.70 -10.96 15.26
C LEU A 215 -8.97 -10.20 15.65
N LYS A 216 -9.12 -9.75 16.90
CA LYS A 216 -10.33 -9.05 17.38
C LYS A 216 -10.60 -7.73 16.67
N VAL A 217 -9.57 -7.08 16.12
CA VAL A 217 -9.76 -5.87 15.30
C VAL A 217 -10.60 -6.16 14.05
N TYR A 218 -10.68 -7.42 13.63
CA TYR A 218 -11.43 -7.83 12.45
C TYR A 218 -12.93 -7.99 12.70
N ASP A 219 -13.35 -8.14 13.96
CA ASP A 219 -14.77 -8.18 14.31
C ASP A 219 -15.48 -6.82 14.10
N VAL A 220 -14.69 -5.75 13.94
CA VAL A 220 -15.17 -4.37 13.75
C VAL A 220 -15.15 -3.94 12.27
N GLU A 221 -14.46 -4.67 11.40
CA GLU A 221 -14.22 -4.31 9.98
C GLU A 221 -15.11 -5.07 8.96
N LEU A 222 -15.90 -6.06 9.40
CA LEU A 222 -16.76 -6.88 8.54
C LEU A 222 -18.11 -6.23 8.25
#